data_AF-A0A3D2YSM6-F1
#
_entry.id   AF-A0A3D2YSM6-F1
#
_cell.length_a   1.000
_cell.length_b   1.000
_cell.length_c   1.000
_cell.angle_alpha   90.00
_cell.angle_beta   90.00
_cell.angle_gamma   90.00
#
_symmetry.space_group_name_H-M   'P 1'
#
loop_
_entity.id
_entity.type
_entity.pdbx_description
1 polymer ?
#
loop_
_entity_poly.entity_id
_entity_poly.type
_entity_poly.pdbx_seq_one_letter_code
_entity_poly.pdbx_strand_id
1 'polypeptide(L)'
;MPNRVSAAEVEESRKKLDAMAAEAGRDPKSITITVYGQAPDGALIQSLLSAGADRVVVRPEHVETEKEMGDQLERMAESVGL
;
A
#
# COMPACT_ATOMS: atom_id res chain seq x y z
N MET A 1 -12.89 -2.37 -9.94
CA MET A 1 -13.42 -1.71 -8.72
C MET A 1 -12.27 -1.00 -8.05
N PRO A 2 -12.33 0.31 -7.77
CA PRO A 2 -11.25 0.95 -7.03
C PRO A 2 -11.38 0.55 -5.55
N ASN A 3 -10.53 -0.37 -5.10
CA ASN A 3 -10.29 -0.60 -3.67
C ASN A 3 -9.59 0.67 -3.15
N ARG A 4 -10.33 1.59 -2.54
CA ARG A 4 -9.75 2.79 -1.92
C ARG A 4 -9.90 2.67 -0.41
N VAL A 5 -9.06 1.82 0.17
CA VAL A 5 -8.87 1.84 1.63
C VAL A 5 -8.17 3.14 1.98
N SER A 6 -8.69 3.83 2.98
CA SER A 6 -8.09 5.04 3.53
C SER A 6 -7.00 4.71 4.56
N ALA A 7 -6.12 5.67 4.84
CA ALA A 7 -5.14 5.53 5.92
C ALA A 7 -5.81 5.27 7.28
N ALA A 8 -6.96 5.92 7.55
CA ALA A 8 -7.70 5.70 8.80
C ALA A 8 -8.22 4.25 8.93
N GLU A 9 -8.73 3.66 7.84
CA GLU A 9 -9.17 2.26 7.85
C GLU A 9 -7.99 1.29 8.03
N VAL A 10 -6.82 1.60 7.46
CA VAL A 10 -5.59 0.82 7.68
C VAL A 10 -5.17 0.89 9.14
N GLU A 11 -5.16 2.08 9.74
CA GLU A 11 -4.77 2.27 11.14
C GLU A 11 -5.72 1.54 12.10
N GLU A 12 -7.03 1.66 11.88
CA GLU A 12 -8.04 0.93 12.65
C GLU A 12 -7.85 -0.59 12.52
N SER A 13 -7.61 -1.08 11.30
CA SER A 13 -7.39 -2.50 11.02
C SER A 13 -6.11 -3.01 11.67
N ARG A 14 -5.01 -2.23 11.64
CA ARG A 14 -3.74 -2.55 12.31
C ARG A 14 -3.95 -2.72 13.80
N LYS A 15 -4.62 -1.77 14.47
CA LYS A 15 -4.92 -1.85 15.90
C LYS A 15 -5.74 -3.09 16.27
N LYS A 16 -6.74 -3.43 15.46
CA LYS A 16 -7.55 -4.64 15.68
C LYS A 16 -6.72 -5.92 15.53
N LEU A 17 -5.91 -6.01 14.47
CA LEU A 17 -5.02 -7.15 14.24
C LEU A 17 -3.96 -7.27 15.35
N ASP A 18 -3.44 -6.15 15.85
CA ASP A 18 -2.50 -6.12 16.97
C ASP A 18 -3.09 -6.73 18.24
N ALA A 19 -4.29 -6.29 18.62
CA ALA A 19 -4.99 -6.81 19.78
C ALA A 19 -5.24 -8.31 19.66
N MET A 20 -5.80 -8.76 18.53
CA MET A 20 -6.08 -10.19 18.30
C MET A 20 -4.81 -11.05 18.29
N ALA A 21 -3.71 -10.54 17.72
CA ALA A 21 -2.43 -11.25 17.73
C ALA A 21 -1.88 -11.39 19.15
N ALA A 22 -1.91 -10.31 19.94
CA ALA A 22 -1.47 -10.32 21.32
C ALA A 22 -2.32 -11.27 22.19
N GLU A 23 -3.65 -11.24 22.05
CA GLU A 23 -4.57 -12.17 22.73
C GLU A 23 -4.28 -13.63 22.38
N ALA A 24 -3.88 -13.91 21.13
CA ALA A 24 -3.48 -15.23 20.68
C ALA A 24 -2.03 -15.62 21.05
N GLY A 25 -1.30 -14.77 21.80
CA GLY A 25 0.11 -15.01 22.14
C GLY A 25 1.07 -14.95 20.95
N ARG A 26 0.66 -14.33 19.85
CA ARG A 26 1.49 -14.11 18.65
C ARG A 26 2.12 -12.72 18.70
N ASP A 27 3.29 -12.59 18.09
CA ASP A 27 3.85 -11.26 17.78
C ASP A 27 2.95 -10.57 16.73
N PRO A 28 2.35 -9.41 17.05
CA PRO A 28 1.59 -8.65 16.07
C PRO A 28 2.35 -8.37 14.77
N LYS A 29 3.66 -8.10 14.86
CA LYS A 29 4.50 -7.78 13.69
C LYS A 29 4.71 -8.98 12.75
N SER A 30 4.35 -10.19 13.18
CA SER A 30 4.32 -11.37 12.30
C SER A 30 3.19 -11.33 11.25
N ILE A 31 2.22 -10.42 11.40
CA ILE A 31 1.13 -10.21 10.43
C ILE A 31 1.47 -9.00 9.56
N THR A 32 1.68 -9.26 8.27
CA THR A 32 1.95 -8.25 7.25
C THR A 32 0.65 -7.74 6.64
N ILE A 33 0.49 -6.41 6.57
CA ILE A 33 -0.59 -5.73 5.86
C ILE A 33 -0.04 -5.22 4.52
N THR A 34 -0.58 -5.75 3.41
CA THR A 34 -0.32 -5.22 2.07
C THR A 34 -1.55 -4.46 1.58
N VAL A 35 -1.39 -3.18 1.29
CA VAL A 35 -2.40 -2.37 0.59
C VAL A 35 -2.14 -2.48 -0.91
N TYR A 36 -3.14 -2.90 -1.68
CA TYR A 36 -2.99 -3.22 -3.10
C TYR A 36 -3.80 -2.27 -4.00
N GLY A 37 -3.22 -1.92 -5.16
CA GLY A 37 -3.91 -1.22 -6.24
C GLY A 37 -4.03 0.29 -6.04
N GLN A 38 -3.09 0.89 -5.31
CA GLN A 38 -3.09 2.35 -5.13
C GLN A 38 -2.56 3.06 -6.37
N ALA A 39 -2.97 4.31 -6.52
CA ALA A 39 -2.35 5.22 -7.49
C ALA A 39 -0.89 5.47 -7.10
N PRO A 40 0.00 5.79 -8.07
CA PRO A 40 1.38 6.17 -7.82
C PRO A 40 1.46 7.60 -7.23
N ASP A 41 0.93 7.77 -6.02
CA ASP A 41 0.92 9.02 -5.27
C ASP A 41 1.75 8.83 -4.00
N GLY A 42 2.94 9.45 -3.96
CA GLY A 42 3.86 9.34 -2.84
C GLY A 42 3.26 9.77 -1.51
N ALA A 43 2.41 10.80 -1.47
CA ALA A 43 1.79 11.27 -0.24
C ALA A 43 0.76 10.25 0.30
N LEU A 44 -0.06 9.70 -0.61
CA LEU A 44 -0.99 8.63 -0.26
C LEU A 44 -0.25 7.39 0.25
N ILE A 45 0.79 6.95 -0.47
CA ILE A 45 1.61 5.80 -0.07
C ILE A 45 2.19 6.01 1.32
N GLN A 46 2.78 7.18 1.58
CA GLN A 46 3.37 7.45 2.89
C GLN A 46 2.31 7.48 4.00
N SER A 47 1.12 8.01 3.73
CA SER A 47 0.03 8.00 4.70
C SER A 47 -0.42 6.58 5.07
N LEU A 48 -0.47 5.66 4.10
CA LEU A 48 -0.84 4.26 4.31
C LEU A 48 0.24 3.49 5.08
N LEU A 49 1.51 3.72 4.75
CA LEU A 49 2.65 3.14 5.49
C LEU A 49 2.66 3.65 6.94
N SER A 50 2.49 4.95 7.14
CA SER A 50 2.41 5.55 8.47
C SER A 50 1.22 5.04 9.29
N ALA A 51 0.12 4.67 8.63
CA ALA A 51 -1.05 4.05 9.26
C ALA A 51 -0.82 2.58 9.65
N GLY A 52 0.30 1.97 9.30
CA GLY A 52 0.64 0.59 9.69
C GLY A 52 0.48 -0.44 8.59
N ALA A 53 0.38 -0.03 7.32
CA ALA A 53 0.66 -0.94 6.22
C ALA A 53 2.16 -1.23 6.15
N ASP A 54 2.53 -2.48 5.90
CA ASP A 54 3.92 -2.90 5.72
C ASP A 54 4.36 -2.75 4.26
N ARG A 55 3.40 -2.82 3.33
CA ARG A 55 3.65 -2.73 1.89
C ARG A 55 2.50 -2.06 1.17
N VAL A 56 2.81 -1.19 0.22
CA VAL A 56 1.84 -0.64 -0.73
C VAL A 56 2.23 -1.07 -2.14
N VAL A 57 1.30 -1.70 -2.86
CA VAL A 57 1.48 -2.08 -4.26
C VAL A 57 0.74 -1.08 -5.13
N VAL A 58 1.50 -0.33 -5.91
CA VAL A 58 0.98 0.55 -6.97
C VAL A 58 0.85 -0.23 -8.26
N ARG A 59 -0.15 0.08 -9.08
CA ARG A 59 -0.41 -0.62 -10.34
C ARG A 59 -0.31 0.34 -11.52
N PRO A 60 0.51 0.04 -12.53
CA PRO A 60 0.46 0.75 -13.81
C PRO A 60 -0.89 0.51 -14.50
N GLU A 61 -1.28 1.45 -15.36
CA GLU A 61 -2.42 1.23 -16.25
C GLU A 61 -2.01 0.27 -17.38
N HIS A 62 -3.01 -0.33 -18.02
CA HIS A 62 -2.73 -1.12 -19.21
C HIS A 62 -2.34 -0.19 -20.37
N VAL A 63 -1.30 -0.56 -21.09
CA VAL A 63 -0.82 0.10 -22.31
C VAL A 63 -0.44 -0.96 -23.33
N GLU A 64 -0.46 -0.60 -24.61
CA GLU A 64 -0.33 -1.54 -25.72
C GLU A 64 1.13 -1.89 -26.03
N THR A 65 2.07 -1.04 -25.63
CA THR A 65 3.50 -1.22 -25.95
C THR A 65 4.41 -1.25 -24.72
N GLU A 66 5.52 -1.97 -24.84
CA GLU A 66 6.56 -2.01 -23.81
C GLU A 66 7.16 -0.63 -23.54
N LYS A 67 7.33 0.19 -24.57
CA LYS A 67 7.84 1.56 -24.42
C LYS A 67 6.90 2.41 -23.57
N GLU A 68 5.58 2.37 -23.84
CA GLU A 68 4.60 3.12 -23.03
C GLU A 68 4.59 2.62 -21.58
N MET A 69 4.78 1.31 -21.37
CA MET A 69 4.88 0.74 -20.03
C MET A 69 6.13 1.23 -19.30
N GLY A 70 7.29 1.19 -19.96
CA GLY A 70 8.54 1.72 -19.44
C GLY A 70 8.43 3.19 -19.06
N ASP A 71 7.94 4.03 -19.98
CA ASP A 71 7.73 5.46 -19.75
C ASP A 71 6.76 5.69 -18.57
N GLN A 72 5.75 4.82 -18.38
CA GLN A 72 4.83 4.90 -17.24
C GLN A 72 5.51 4.51 -15.93
N LEU A 73 6.30 3.44 -15.89
CA LEU A 73 7.02 2.99 -14.71
C LEU A 73 8.04 4.04 -14.24
N GLU A 74 8.71 4.74 -15.15
CA GLU A 74 9.62 5.85 -14.82
C GLU A 74 8.88 7.01 -14.17
N ARG A 75 7.76 7.48 -14.75
CA ARG A 75 6.92 8.52 -14.14
C ARG A 75 6.38 8.11 -12.77
N MET A 76 6.02 6.83 -12.61
CA MET A 76 5.59 6.30 -11.33
C MET A 76 6.72 6.35 -10.30
N ALA A 77 7.94 5.96 -10.67
CA ALA A 77 9.10 6.02 -9.78
C ALA A 77 9.36 7.45 -9.29
N GLU A 78 9.30 8.44 -10.20
CA GLU A 78 9.42 9.86 -9.86
C GLU A 78 8.32 10.33 -8.89
N SER A 79 7.07 9.93 -9.13
CA SER A 79 5.93 10.41 -8.32
C SER A 79 5.87 9.77 -6.92
N VAL A 80 6.45 8.59 -6.74
CA VAL A 80 6.57 7.96 -5.43
C VAL A 80 7.81 8.41 -4.66
N GLY A 81 8.75 9.11 -5.31
CA GLY A 81 9.96 9.67 -4.70
C GLY A 81 11.05 8.64 -4.38
N LEU A 82 11.20 7.62 -5.24
CA LEU A 82 12.30 6.64 -5.17
C LEU A 82 13.57 7.14 -5.85
#